data_AF-A0AB38U943-F1
#
_entry.id   AF-A0AB38U943-F1
#
_cell.length_a   1.000
_cell.length_b   1.000
_cell.length_c   1.000
_cell.angle_alpha   90.00
_cell.angle_beta   90.00
_cell.angle_gamma   90.00
#
_symmetry.space_group_name_H-M   'P 1'
#
loop_
_entity.id
_entity.type
_entity.pdbx_description
1 polymer ?
#
loop_
_entity_poly.entity_id
_entity_poly.type
_entity_poly.pdbx_seq_one_letter_code
_entity_poly.pdbx_strand_id
1 'polypeptide(L)'
;MKKIEFYAGQDLDNAYQDLQINAPCCGEFNGKVLYSTDTIDEIYAKVLGTSKWEYEEHLRKEHEEYERKEAEFKAKIPQLTDEYRKRARGIIPVEHLEYWDKIVPIRLNDLYRGMELDCWLELISVLNDSSKEELKRLDECRILFSKQGHSGMSAGLVFSGLNQFHPLGSKLVMYIKSN
;
A
#
# COMPACT_ATOMS: atom_id res chain seq x y z
N MET A 1 -35.01 -27.76 7.36
CA MET A 1 -33.78 -27.45 6.60
C MET A 1 -32.72 -27.06 7.61
N LYS A 2 -31.55 -27.73 7.60
CA LYS A 2 -30.47 -27.46 8.57
C LYS A 2 -29.81 -26.12 8.22
N LYS A 3 -29.51 -25.27 9.22
CA LYS A 3 -28.66 -24.09 9.01
C LYS A 3 -27.22 -24.47 9.33
N ILE A 4 -26.29 -24.13 8.44
CA ILE A 4 -24.84 -24.26 8.65
C ILE A 4 -24.23 -22.86 8.80
N GLU A 5 -23.08 -22.80 9.45
CA GLU A 5 -22.29 -21.57 9.61
C GLU A 5 -21.09 -21.62 8.66
N PHE A 6 -20.84 -20.50 7.99
CA PHE A 6 -19.64 -20.28 7.19
C PHE A 6 -18.56 -19.61 8.06
N TYR A 7 -17.29 -19.91 7.79
CA TYR A 7 -16.19 -19.33 8.57
C TYR A 7 -15.69 -18.01 7.97
N ALA A 8 -15.10 -17.16 8.81
CA ALA A 8 -14.54 -15.89 8.37
C ALA A 8 -13.40 -16.10 7.36
N GLY A 9 -13.47 -15.42 6.22
CA GLY A 9 -12.48 -15.53 5.13
C GLY A 9 -12.73 -16.68 4.16
N GLN A 10 -13.84 -17.41 4.29
CA GLN A 10 -14.27 -18.42 3.32
C GLN A 10 -14.66 -17.75 1.99
N ASP A 11 -14.28 -18.37 0.87
CA ASP A 11 -14.72 -17.98 -0.48
C ASP A 11 -16.04 -18.66 -0.88
N LEU A 12 -16.64 -18.22 -1.99
CA LEU A 12 -17.92 -18.73 -2.46
C LEU A 12 -17.85 -20.19 -2.96
N ASP A 13 -16.70 -20.62 -3.48
CA ASP A 13 -16.50 -22.00 -3.92
C ASP A 13 -16.53 -22.97 -2.74
N ASN A 14 -15.81 -22.64 -1.67
CA ASN A 14 -15.80 -23.43 -0.44
C ASN A 14 -17.17 -23.37 0.25
N ALA A 15 -17.83 -22.22 0.28
CA ALA A 15 -19.18 -22.10 0.83
C ALA A 15 -20.18 -22.98 0.06
N TYR A 16 -20.07 -23.03 -1.27
CA TYR A 16 -20.86 -23.94 -2.10
C TYR A 16 -20.57 -25.40 -1.78
N GLN A 17 -19.30 -25.80 -1.66
CA GLN A 17 -18.93 -27.18 -1.29
C GLN A 17 -19.52 -27.59 0.06
N ASP A 18 -19.44 -26.72 1.08
CA ASP A 18 -20.01 -26.98 2.41
C ASP A 18 -21.53 -27.18 2.36
N LEU A 19 -22.23 -26.38 1.54
CA LEU A 19 -23.66 -26.54 1.29
C LEU A 19 -23.98 -27.88 0.63
N GLN A 20 -23.18 -28.31 -0.36
CA GLN A 20 -23.36 -29.60 -1.04
C GLN A 20 -23.14 -30.78 -0.09
N ILE A 21 -22.09 -30.73 0.75
CA ILE A 21 -21.76 -31.78 1.73
C ILE A 21 -22.86 -31.92 2.78
N ASN A 22 -23.47 -30.81 3.20
CA ASN A 22 -24.46 -30.79 4.28
C ASN A 22 -25.91 -30.82 3.78
N ALA A 23 -26.14 -31.06 2.49
CA ALA A 23 -27.47 -31.04 1.90
C ALA A 23 -28.43 -32.03 2.60
N PRO A 24 -29.71 -31.65 2.85
CA PRO A 24 -30.33 -30.36 2.56
C PRO A 24 -30.09 -29.31 3.65
N CYS A 25 -29.46 -28.19 3.29
CA CYS A 25 -29.13 -27.11 4.23
C CYS A 25 -29.17 -25.71 3.60
N CYS A 26 -29.02 -24.70 4.45
CA CYS A 26 -28.78 -23.31 4.06
C CYS A 26 -27.75 -22.66 4.98
N GLY A 27 -27.15 -21.55 4.54
CA GLY A 27 -26.20 -20.75 5.32
C GLY A 27 -26.29 -19.28 4.94
N GLU A 28 -25.73 -18.39 5.77
CA GLU A 28 -25.73 -16.95 5.51
C GLU A 28 -24.31 -16.46 5.20
N PHE A 29 -24.12 -15.93 4.00
CA PHE A 29 -22.83 -15.45 3.48
C PHE A 29 -22.96 -13.99 3.07
N ASN A 30 -22.15 -13.10 3.67
CA ASN A 30 -22.20 -11.64 3.41
C ASN A 30 -23.63 -11.04 3.45
N GLY A 31 -24.46 -11.50 4.39
CA GLY A 31 -25.85 -11.04 4.54
C GLY A 31 -26.83 -11.58 3.50
N LYS A 32 -26.43 -12.58 2.70
CA LYS A 32 -27.27 -13.30 1.74
C LYS A 32 -27.47 -14.74 2.21
N VAL A 33 -28.69 -15.25 2.12
CA VAL A 33 -28.97 -16.66 2.41
C VAL A 33 -28.73 -17.49 1.17
N LEU A 34 -27.84 -18.47 1.29
CA LEU A 34 -27.50 -19.45 0.27
C LEU A 34 -28.11 -20.81 0.63
N TYR A 35 -28.63 -21.52 -0.36
CA TYR A 35 -29.27 -22.82 -0.19
C TYR A 35 -28.44 -23.92 -0.85
N SER A 36 -28.46 -25.14 -0.31
CA SER A 36 -27.78 -26.28 -0.95
C SER A 36 -28.36 -26.67 -2.31
N THR A 37 -29.53 -26.14 -2.66
CA THR A 37 -30.16 -26.29 -3.98
C THR A 37 -29.73 -25.24 -4.99
N ASP A 38 -29.08 -24.16 -4.54
CA ASP A 38 -28.54 -23.14 -5.45
C ASP A 38 -27.37 -23.73 -6.24
N THR A 39 -27.31 -23.42 -7.52
CA THR A 39 -26.13 -23.64 -8.36
C THR A 39 -25.02 -22.64 -8.00
N ILE A 40 -23.79 -22.95 -8.40
CA ILE A 40 -22.66 -22.05 -8.15
C ILE A 40 -22.88 -20.66 -8.79
N ASP A 41 -23.41 -20.60 -10.01
CA ASP A 41 -23.67 -19.31 -10.67
C ASP A 41 -24.78 -18.51 -9.98
N GLU A 42 -25.81 -19.18 -9.44
CA GLU A 42 -26.84 -18.50 -8.64
C GLU A 42 -26.26 -17.92 -7.35
N ILE A 43 -25.32 -18.62 -6.71
CA ILE A 43 -24.62 -18.11 -5.52
C ILE A 43 -23.80 -16.87 -5.86
N TYR A 44 -23.00 -16.92 -6.93
CA TYR A 44 -22.21 -15.78 -7.40
C TYR A 44 -23.11 -14.60 -7.78
N ALA A 45 -24.21 -14.83 -8.50
CA ALA A 45 -25.15 -13.79 -8.85
C ALA A 45 -25.82 -13.16 -7.63
N LYS A 46 -26.16 -13.96 -6.60
CA LYS A 46 -26.79 -13.45 -5.35
C LYS A 46 -25.84 -12.59 -4.50
N VAL A 47 -24.58 -12.99 -4.41
CA VAL A 47 -23.60 -12.35 -3.51
C VAL A 47 -22.84 -11.23 -4.20
N LEU A 48 -22.41 -11.44 -5.44
CA LEU A 48 -21.53 -10.53 -6.19
C LEU A 48 -22.23 -9.85 -7.38
N GLY A 49 -23.41 -10.32 -7.79
CA GLY A 49 -24.17 -9.72 -8.91
C GLY A 49 -23.64 -10.09 -10.30
N THR A 50 -22.78 -11.10 -10.40
CA THR A 50 -22.14 -11.55 -11.65
C THR A 50 -22.05 -13.08 -11.66
N SER A 51 -21.84 -13.69 -12.82
CA SER A 51 -21.58 -15.14 -12.91
C SER A 51 -20.20 -15.51 -12.36
N LYS A 52 -19.99 -16.79 -12.05
CA LYS A 52 -18.66 -17.26 -11.61
C LYS A 52 -17.60 -16.98 -12.69
N TRP A 53 -17.93 -17.29 -13.94
CA TRP A 53 -17.01 -17.10 -15.07
C TRP A 53 -16.59 -15.63 -15.24
N GLU A 54 -17.54 -14.70 -15.19
CA GLU A 54 -17.24 -13.26 -15.31
C GLU A 54 -16.35 -12.76 -14.17
N TYR A 55 -16.61 -13.22 -12.94
CA TYR A 55 -15.79 -12.89 -11.77
C TYR A 55 -14.35 -13.42 -11.90
N GLU A 56 -14.19 -14.69 -12.28
CA GLU A 56 -12.88 -15.30 -12.48
C GLU A 56 -12.11 -14.64 -13.63
N GLU A 57 -12.79 -14.31 -14.73
CA GLU A 57 -12.21 -13.59 -15.86
C GLU A 57 -11.73 -12.19 -15.45
N HIS A 58 -12.50 -11.48 -14.62
CA HIS A 58 -12.12 -10.18 -14.07
C HIS A 58 -10.86 -10.30 -13.21
N LEU A 59 -10.84 -11.24 -12.25
CA LEU A 59 -9.68 -11.48 -11.39
C LEU A 59 -8.43 -11.84 -12.21
N ARG A 60 -8.58 -12.66 -13.26
CA ARG A 60 -7.47 -13.03 -14.14
C ARG A 60 -6.89 -11.80 -14.83
N LYS A 61 -7.73 -10.92 -15.39
CA LYS A 61 -7.29 -9.68 -16.05
C LYS A 61 -6.60 -8.73 -15.08
N GLU A 62 -7.15 -8.54 -13.88
CA GLU A 62 -6.52 -7.71 -12.84
C GLU A 62 -5.15 -8.25 -12.44
N HIS A 63 -5.04 -9.58 -12.29
CA HIS A 63 -3.78 -10.24 -11.97
C HIS A 63 -2.74 -10.08 -13.09
N GLU A 64 -3.11 -10.37 -14.34
CA GLU A 64 -2.24 -10.22 -15.52
C GLU A 64 -1.76 -8.76 -15.67
N GLU A 65 -2.66 -7.78 -15.47
CA GLU A 65 -2.30 -6.36 -15.51
C GLU A 65 -1.36 -5.97 -14.37
N TYR A 66 -1.62 -6.48 -13.16
CA TYR A 66 -0.75 -6.26 -12.00
C TYR A 66 0.65 -6.84 -12.25
N GLU A 67 0.76 -8.08 -12.70
CA GLU A 67 2.03 -8.74 -13.01
C GLU A 67 2.81 -7.98 -14.09
N ARG A 68 2.12 -7.53 -15.15
CA ARG A 68 2.73 -6.70 -16.20
C ARG A 68 3.29 -5.40 -15.62
N LYS A 69 2.50 -4.64 -14.85
CA LYS A 69 2.93 -3.38 -14.23
C LYS A 69 4.06 -3.58 -13.22
N GLU A 70 4.05 -4.70 -12.49
CA GLU A 70 5.09 -5.09 -11.55
C GLU A 70 6.40 -5.40 -12.28
N ALA A 71 6.36 -6.19 -13.35
CA ALA A 71 7.52 -6.52 -14.17
C ALA A 71 8.12 -5.28 -14.85
N GLU A 72 7.28 -4.44 -15.45
CA GLU A 72 7.69 -3.17 -16.07
C GLU A 72 8.36 -2.23 -15.06
N PHE A 73 7.83 -2.16 -13.83
CA PHE A 73 8.41 -1.33 -12.79
C PHE A 73 9.74 -1.91 -12.28
N LYS A 74 9.81 -3.22 -12.02
CA LYS A 74 11.04 -3.90 -11.61
C LYS A 74 12.17 -3.72 -12.62
N ALA A 75 11.85 -3.75 -13.92
CA ALA A 75 12.82 -3.48 -14.98
C ALA A 75 13.40 -2.05 -14.92
N LYS A 76 12.66 -1.07 -14.38
CA LYS A 76 13.10 0.32 -14.23
C LYS A 76 13.88 0.59 -12.93
N ILE A 77 13.85 -0.32 -11.96
CA ILE A 77 14.51 -0.13 -10.66
C ILE A 77 16.00 0.24 -10.78
N PRO A 78 16.81 -0.37 -11.66
CA PRO A 78 18.22 0.02 -11.81
C PRO A 78 18.38 1.49 -12.24
N GLN A 79 17.60 1.93 -13.23
CA GLN A 79 17.60 3.32 -13.69
C GLN A 79 17.15 4.27 -12.59
N LEU A 80 16.00 3.97 -11.95
CA LEU A 80 15.46 4.78 -10.86
C LEU A 80 16.45 4.86 -9.69
N THR A 81 17.14 3.77 -9.38
CA THR A 81 18.16 3.73 -8.33
C THR A 81 19.25 4.76 -8.62
N ASP A 82 19.78 4.80 -9.83
CA ASP A 82 20.80 5.77 -10.20
C ASP A 82 20.29 7.22 -10.19
N GLU A 83 19.03 7.44 -10.60
CA GLU A 83 18.39 8.75 -10.55
C GLU A 83 18.21 9.25 -9.11
N TYR A 84 17.66 8.43 -8.21
CA TYR A 84 17.50 8.78 -6.79
C TYR A 84 18.81 8.97 -6.07
N ARG A 85 19.82 8.18 -6.43
CA ARG A 85 21.18 8.42 -5.94
C ARG A 85 21.61 9.82 -6.36
N LYS A 86 21.65 10.13 -7.66
CA LYS A 86 22.07 11.46 -8.15
C LYS A 86 21.29 12.61 -7.50
N ARG A 87 19.97 12.53 -7.43
CA ARG A 87 19.09 13.55 -6.85
C ARG A 87 19.41 13.86 -5.38
N ALA A 88 19.81 12.86 -4.60
CA ALA A 88 20.14 13.07 -3.19
C ALA A 88 21.40 13.92 -2.96
N ARG A 89 22.28 14.06 -3.95
CA ARG A 89 23.56 14.77 -3.76
C ARG A 89 23.27 16.27 -3.78
N GLY A 90 23.58 16.93 -2.67
CA GLY A 90 23.22 18.33 -2.42
C GLY A 90 21.92 18.50 -1.64
N ILE A 91 21.19 17.41 -1.35
CA ILE A 91 20.01 17.43 -0.47
C ILE A 91 20.30 16.63 0.80
N ILE A 92 20.69 15.37 0.66
CA ILE A 92 21.04 14.52 1.81
C ILE A 92 22.47 14.86 2.28
N PRO A 93 22.70 15.06 3.59
CA PRO A 93 24.03 15.26 4.14
C PRO A 93 25.00 14.12 3.77
N VAL A 94 26.27 14.44 3.54
CA VAL A 94 27.26 13.50 2.99
C VAL A 94 27.43 12.27 3.87
N GLU A 95 27.37 12.44 5.18
CA GLU A 95 27.43 11.39 6.20
C GLU A 95 26.28 10.37 6.12
N HIS A 96 25.20 10.70 5.41
CA HIS A 96 24.03 9.82 5.24
C HIS A 96 23.91 9.26 3.82
N LEU A 97 24.74 9.69 2.87
CA LEU A 97 24.64 9.25 1.47
C LEU A 97 24.93 7.76 1.29
N GLU A 98 25.84 7.17 2.06
CA GLU A 98 26.11 5.73 2.00
C GLU A 98 24.87 4.92 2.40
N TYR A 99 24.20 5.32 3.48
CA TYR A 99 22.96 4.68 3.92
C TYR A 99 21.84 4.89 2.90
N TRP A 100 21.69 6.11 2.35
CA TRP A 100 20.76 6.40 1.28
C TRP A 100 20.94 5.44 0.08
N ASP A 101 22.17 5.34 -0.42
CA ASP A 101 22.49 4.51 -1.60
C ASP A 101 22.18 3.04 -1.41
N LYS A 102 22.34 2.56 -0.18
CA LYS A 102 22.02 1.19 0.23
C LYS A 102 20.51 0.96 0.26
N ILE A 103 19.72 1.91 0.78
CA ILE A 103 18.28 1.70 0.96
C ILE A 103 17.46 1.97 -0.29
N VAL A 104 17.90 2.85 -1.21
CA VAL A 104 17.15 3.21 -2.42
C VAL A 104 16.64 1.98 -3.21
N PRO A 105 17.48 1.01 -3.61
CA PRO A 105 16.98 -0.15 -4.36
C PRO A 105 16.05 -1.04 -3.52
N ILE A 106 16.23 -1.08 -2.19
CA ILE A 106 15.37 -1.84 -1.28
C ILE A 106 13.98 -1.20 -1.21
N ARG A 107 13.92 0.12 -1.10
CA ARG A 107 12.70 0.92 -1.06
C ARG A 107 11.95 0.90 -2.39
N LEU A 108 12.67 1.04 -3.50
CA LEU A 108 12.08 0.88 -4.82
C LEU A 108 11.46 -0.50 -5.01
N ASN A 109 12.05 -1.56 -4.44
CA ASN A 109 11.51 -2.91 -4.56
C ASN A 109 10.47 -3.28 -3.48
N ASP A 110 10.03 -2.35 -2.65
CA ASP A 110 9.02 -2.60 -1.63
C ASP A 110 7.58 -2.35 -2.12
N LEU A 111 6.60 -2.59 -1.24
CA LEU A 111 5.17 -2.44 -1.53
C LEU A 111 4.80 -1.01 -1.98
N TYR A 112 5.48 0.01 -1.45
CA TYR A 112 5.22 1.41 -1.74
C TYR A 112 6.09 1.96 -2.87
N ARG A 113 6.95 1.13 -3.46
CA ARG A 113 7.71 1.43 -4.68
C ARG A 113 8.55 2.70 -4.56
N GLY A 114 9.07 2.97 -3.36
CA GLY A 114 9.91 4.14 -3.07
C GLY A 114 9.18 5.47 -2.95
N MET A 115 7.86 5.48 -2.69
CA MET A 115 7.08 6.71 -2.46
C MET A 115 7.72 7.62 -1.40
N GLU A 116 8.29 7.04 -0.35
CA GLU A 116 8.97 7.75 0.72
C GLU A 116 10.30 8.38 0.30
N LEU A 117 10.94 7.92 -0.78
CA LEU A 117 12.20 8.50 -1.27
C LEU A 117 11.97 9.93 -1.77
N ASP A 118 10.90 10.15 -2.56
CA ASP A 118 10.52 11.50 -3.00
C ASP A 118 10.14 12.38 -1.81
N CYS A 119 9.35 11.83 -0.88
CA CYS A 119 8.97 12.53 0.35
C CYS A 119 10.20 13.00 1.14
N TRP A 120 11.18 12.13 1.38
CA TRP A 120 12.40 12.50 2.10
C TRP A 120 13.19 13.58 1.39
N LEU A 121 13.36 13.49 0.07
CA LEU A 121 14.10 14.51 -0.68
C LEU A 121 13.43 15.88 -0.58
N GLU A 122 12.10 15.95 -0.71
CA GLU A 122 11.36 17.21 -0.59
C GLU A 122 11.46 17.81 0.82
N LEU A 123 11.18 17.01 1.84
CA LEU A 123 11.18 17.47 3.23
C LEU A 123 12.57 17.92 3.65
N ILE A 124 13.61 17.15 3.33
CA ILE A 124 14.99 17.49 3.70
C ILE A 124 15.46 18.74 2.95
N SER A 125 15.07 18.92 1.69
CA SER A 125 15.36 20.16 0.95
C SER A 125 14.80 21.39 1.66
N VAL A 126 13.55 21.33 2.13
CA VAL A 126 12.93 22.42 2.92
C VAL A 126 13.64 22.61 4.26
N LEU A 127 13.98 21.52 4.96
CA LEU A 127 14.66 21.60 6.25
C LEU A 127 16.07 22.20 6.14
N ASN A 128 16.76 21.98 5.02
CA ASN A 128 18.09 22.53 4.75
C ASN A 128 18.10 24.03 4.45
N ASP A 129 16.95 24.66 4.19
CA ASP A 129 16.85 26.09 3.88
C ASP A 129 17.06 26.96 5.15
N SER A 130 18.32 27.13 5.54
CA SER A 130 18.70 27.90 6.73
C SER A 130 18.39 29.39 6.63
N SER A 131 17.94 29.89 5.47
CA SER A 131 17.46 31.27 5.33
C SER A 131 16.08 31.48 5.98
N LYS A 132 15.34 30.39 6.24
CA LYS A 132 14.03 30.41 6.90
C LYS A 132 14.14 30.07 8.37
N GLU A 133 13.31 30.73 9.17
CA GLU A 133 13.08 30.34 10.56
C GLU A 133 12.63 28.88 10.65
N GLU A 134 13.06 28.21 11.71
CA GLU A 134 12.81 26.78 11.89
C GLU A 134 11.32 26.44 11.89
N LEU A 135 10.49 27.22 12.60
CA LEU A 135 9.04 26.99 12.68
C LEU A 135 8.39 27.04 11.30
N LYS A 136 8.83 27.96 10.44
CA LYS A 136 8.34 28.08 9.06
C LYS A 136 8.70 26.86 8.22
N ARG A 137 9.94 26.36 8.34
CA ARG A 137 10.37 25.11 7.67
C ARG A 137 9.52 23.91 8.12
N LEU A 138 9.25 23.80 9.43
CA LEU A 138 8.43 22.72 9.97
C LEU A 138 6.98 22.77 9.46
N ASP A 139 6.36 23.95 9.36
CA ASP A 139 5.01 24.07 8.83
C ASP A 139 4.93 23.82 7.31
N GLU A 140 5.91 24.30 6.54
CA GLU A 140 6.01 23.98 5.12
C GLU A 140 6.15 22.46 4.90
N CYS A 141 7.00 21.79 5.68
CA CYS A 141 7.15 20.34 5.65
C CYS A 141 5.85 19.60 6.00
N ARG A 142 5.12 20.06 7.02
CA ARG A 142 3.81 19.48 7.39
C ARG A 142 2.81 19.57 6.24
N ILE A 143 2.72 20.74 5.61
CA ILE A 143 1.81 20.97 4.48
C ILE A 143 2.17 20.05 3.30
N LEU A 144 3.47 19.91 2.99
CA LEU A 144 3.95 19.00 1.95
C LEU A 144 3.58 17.56 2.26
N PHE A 145 3.88 17.11 3.48
CA PHE A 145 3.58 15.75 3.92
C PHE A 145 2.08 15.42 3.84
N SER A 146 1.20 16.32 4.29
CA SER A 146 -0.25 16.11 4.24
C SER A 146 -0.78 16.03 2.80
N LYS A 147 -0.17 16.75 1.84
CA LYS A 147 -0.57 16.70 0.43
C LYS A 147 -0.23 15.38 -0.26
N GLN A 148 0.78 14.66 0.23
CA GLN A 148 1.22 13.39 -0.36
C GLN A 148 0.30 12.21 -0.03
N GLY A 149 -0.64 12.36 0.90
CA GLY A 149 -1.74 11.40 1.09
C GLY A 149 -1.31 10.03 1.63
N HIS A 150 -0.28 9.98 2.48
CA HIS A 150 0.21 8.72 3.06
C HIS A 150 -0.85 8.01 3.91
N SER A 151 -0.92 6.68 3.75
CA SER A 151 -1.57 5.79 4.72
C SER A 151 -0.83 5.79 6.07
N GLY A 152 -1.45 5.32 7.14
CA GLY A 152 -0.79 5.26 8.46
C GLY A 152 0.52 4.45 8.46
N MET A 153 0.61 3.37 7.67
CA MET A 153 1.84 2.57 7.56
C MET A 153 2.92 3.28 6.73
N SER A 154 2.57 3.86 5.57
CA SER A 154 3.55 4.60 4.75
C SER A 154 4.03 5.88 5.43
N ALA A 155 3.17 6.56 6.19
CA ALA A 155 3.56 7.67 7.07
C ALA A 155 4.61 7.24 8.11
N GLY A 156 4.40 6.08 8.73
CA GLY A 156 5.35 5.50 9.68
C GLY A 156 6.75 5.27 9.09
N LEU A 157 6.81 4.80 7.84
CA LEU A 157 8.07 4.64 7.11
C LEU A 157 8.79 5.98 6.93
N VAL A 158 8.09 7.00 6.42
CA VAL A 158 8.64 8.35 6.25
C VAL A 158 9.21 8.87 7.57
N PHE A 159 8.45 8.76 8.66
CA PHE A 159 8.88 9.24 9.98
C PHE A 159 10.13 8.52 10.49
N SER A 160 10.24 7.22 10.25
CA SER A 160 11.42 6.45 10.65
C SER A 160 12.69 6.92 9.92
N GLY A 161 12.59 7.24 8.63
CA GLY A 161 13.72 7.71 7.83
C GLY A 161 14.14 9.15 8.12
N LEU A 162 13.20 10.05 8.46
CA LEU A 162 13.53 11.46 8.74
C LEU A 162 14.52 11.61 9.90
N ASN A 163 14.38 10.79 10.94
CA ASN A 163 15.31 10.77 12.08
C ASN A 163 16.73 10.35 11.69
N GLN A 164 16.87 9.59 10.60
CA GLN A 164 18.14 9.10 10.10
C GLN A 164 18.85 10.10 9.18
N PHE A 165 18.09 10.97 8.50
CA PHE A 165 18.62 11.83 7.44
C PHE A 165 18.72 13.31 7.81
N HIS A 166 18.07 13.77 8.89
CA HIS A 166 18.11 15.18 9.26
C HIS A 166 18.00 15.41 10.78
N PRO A 167 18.81 16.30 11.39
CA PRO A 167 18.78 16.57 12.84
C PRO A 167 17.42 17.05 13.37
N LEU A 168 16.69 17.81 12.57
CA LEU A 168 15.31 18.25 12.90
C LEU A 168 14.24 17.17 12.64
N GLY A 169 14.61 15.98 12.17
CA GLY A 169 13.67 14.93 11.81
C GLY A 169 12.70 14.57 12.94
N SER A 170 13.21 14.37 14.16
CA SER A 170 12.36 14.04 15.32
C SER A 170 11.42 15.18 15.67
N LYS A 171 11.89 16.43 15.57
CA LYS A 171 11.07 17.61 15.85
C LYS A 171 9.96 17.76 14.81
N LEU A 172 10.27 17.52 13.53
CA LEU A 172 9.27 17.53 12.45
C LEU A 172 8.21 16.44 12.67
N VAL A 173 8.61 15.22 13.01
CA VAL A 173 7.67 14.13 13.28
C VAL A 173 6.73 14.47 14.44
N MET A 174 7.25 15.06 15.52
CA MET A 174 6.41 15.53 16.63
C MET A 174 5.45 16.63 16.17
N TYR A 175 5.95 17.62 15.43
CA TYR A 175 5.13 18.73 14.92
C TYR A 175 3.98 18.26 14.03
N ILE A 176 4.24 17.30 13.13
CA ILE A 176 3.22 16.70 12.27
C ILE A 176 2.17 15.93 13.08
N LYS A 177 2.59 15.20 14.13
CA LYS A 177 1.67 14.39 14.95
C LYS A 177 0.82 15.20 15.93
N SER A 178 1.27 16.40 16.28
CA SER A 178 0.58 17.29 17.22
C SER A 178 -0.42 18.25 16.57
N ASN A 179 -0.56 18.22 15.23
CA ASN A 179 -1.45 19.08 14.45
C ASN A 179 -2.26 18.24 13.45
#